data_AF-A0AAN8IAP2-F1
#
_entry.id   AF-A0AAN8IAP2-F1
#
_cell.length_a   1.000
_cell.length_b   1.000
_cell.length_c   1.000
_cell.angle_alpha   90.00
_cell.angle_beta   90.00
_cell.angle_gamma   90.00
#
_symmetry.space_group_name_H-M   'P 1'
#
loop_
_entity.id
_entity.type
_entity.pdbx_description
1 polymer ?
#
loop_
_entity_poly.entity_id
_entity_poly.type
_entity_poly.pdbx_seq_one_letter_code
_entity_poly.pdbx_strand_id
1 'polypeptide(L)'
;PYYRVMQCLHIVLCISSITLLLWVFAKYRSKLIFHYNIRVLFMSLCFASLLHASLMTVFDTYQLILSFTYTSPCDVILPRLFYACIHLPHVFSILWIESAQLTMVLERIIAIFCVKQYETCTKKLGNSLLFLSGELVPTLKGDSKELLPYIEISPVPKKLL
;
A
#
# COMPACT_ATOMS: atom_id res chain seq x y z
N PRO A 1 -18.82 -2.83 20.94
CA PRO A 1 -19.71 -3.40 19.90
C PRO A 1 -19.50 -2.77 18.52
N TYR A 2 -19.53 -1.44 18.41
CA TYR A 2 -19.36 -0.71 17.13
C TYR A 2 -18.02 -0.99 16.43
N TYR A 3 -16.91 -0.99 17.18
CA TYR A 3 -15.57 -1.29 16.65
C TYR A 3 -15.49 -2.65 15.94
N ARG A 4 -16.07 -3.70 16.53
CA ARG A 4 -16.06 -5.06 15.94
C ARG A 4 -16.88 -5.14 14.66
N VAL A 5 -18.02 -4.43 14.59
CA VAL A 5 -18.86 -4.39 13.38
C VAL A 5 -18.11 -3.71 12.24
N MET A 6 -17.46 -2.57 12.51
CA MET A 6 -16.65 -1.88 11.51
C MET A 6 -15.49 -2.73 11.00
N GLN A 7 -14.84 -3.49 11.88
CA GLN A 7 -13.77 -4.39 11.52
C GLN A 7 -14.24 -5.55 10.65
N CYS A 8 -15.39 -6.16 10.96
CA CYS A 8 -16.01 -7.18 10.09
C CYS A 8 -16.37 -6.62 8.72
N LEU A 9 -16.94 -5.41 8.64
CA LEU A 9 -17.26 -4.76 7.37
C LEU A 9 -16.00 -4.50 6.54
N HIS A 10 -14.92 -4.07 7.20
CA HIS A 10 -13.65 -3.82 6.52
C HIS A 10 -13.03 -5.10 5.95
N ILE A 11 -13.10 -6.22 6.69
CA ILE A 11 -12.66 -7.54 6.21
C ILE A 11 -13.47 -7.96 4.97
N VAL A 12 -14.81 -7.84 5.00
CA VAL A 12 -15.67 -8.18 3.86
C VAL A 12 -15.33 -7.31 2.64
N LEU A 13 -15.10 -6.01 2.86
CA LEU A 13 -14.69 -5.09 1.82
C LEU A 13 -13.34 -5.49 1.20
N CYS A 14 -12.36 -5.88 2.02
CA CYS A 14 -11.05 -6.35 1.54
C CYS A 14 -11.19 -7.63 0.70
N ILE A 15 -11.96 -8.63 1.14
CA ILE A 15 -12.17 -9.88 0.40
C ILE A 15 -12.87 -9.62 -0.94
N SER A 16 -13.90 -8.76 -0.94
CA SER A 16 -14.59 -8.37 -2.17
C SER A 16 -13.65 -7.65 -3.14
N SER A 17 -12.78 -6.76 -2.64
CA SER A 17 -11.78 -6.04 -3.42
C SER A 17 -10.74 -6.97 -4.03
N ILE A 18 -10.24 -7.95 -3.27
CA ILE A 18 -9.30 -8.97 -3.78
C ILE A 18 -9.96 -9.75 -4.93
N THR A 19 -11.20 -10.18 -4.76
CA THR A 19 -11.95 -10.94 -5.77
C THR A 19 -12.14 -10.11 -7.05
N LEU A 20 -12.56 -8.84 -6.90
CA LEU A 20 -12.75 -7.92 -8.01
C LEU A 20 -11.43 -7.64 -8.74
N LEU A 21 -10.34 -7.37 -8.00
CA LEU A 21 -9.02 -7.11 -8.57
C LEU A 21 -8.48 -8.32 -9.33
N LEU A 22 -8.63 -9.53 -8.80
CA LEU A 22 -8.23 -10.76 -9.51
C LEU A 22 -9.05 -10.98 -10.78
N TRP A 23 -10.35 -10.73 -10.73
CA TRP A 23 -11.22 -10.83 -11.91
C TRP A 23 -10.86 -9.79 -12.98
N VAL A 24 -10.66 -8.53 -12.58
CA VAL A 24 -10.17 -7.45 -13.46
C VAL A 24 -8.82 -7.83 -14.04
N PHE A 25 -7.88 -8.29 -13.21
CA PHE A 25 -6.56 -8.70 -13.67
C PHE A 25 -6.64 -9.80 -14.73
N ALA A 26 -7.47 -10.83 -14.51
CA ALA A 26 -7.67 -11.92 -15.47
C ALA A 26 -8.32 -11.43 -16.78
N LYS A 27 -9.35 -10.58 -16.68
CA LYS A 27 -10.11 -10.10 -17.84
C LYS A 27 -9.36 -9.07 -18.68
N TYR A 28 -8.66 -8.15 -18.03
CA TYR A 28 -7.97 -7.03 -18.68
C TYR A 28 -6.54 -7.37 -19.11
N ARG A 29 -5.94 -8.48 -18.63
CA ARG A 29 -4.65 -8.96 -19.15
C ARG A 29 -4.70 -9.16 -20.67
N SER A 30 -5.83 -9.47 -21.29
CA SER A 30 -5.88 -9.84 -22.71
C SER A 30 -6.50 -8.79 -23.64
N LYS A 31 -7.23 -7.80 -23.10
CA LYS A 31 -8.14 -6.93 -23.89
C LYS A 31 -7.87 -5.42 -23.77
N LEU A 32 -6.83 -4.99 -23.07
CA LEU A 32 -6.51 -3.55 -22.99
C LEU A 32 -5.95 -3.06 -24.33
N ILE A 33 -6.72 -2.22 -25.03
CA ILE A 33 -6.37 -1.50 -26.27
C ILE A 33 -5.37 -0.35 -26.00
N PHE A 34 -4.97 -0.16 -24.74
CA PHE A 34 -4.12 0.95 -24.32
C PHE A 34 -2.65 0.75 -24.67
N HIS A 35 -1.93 1.88 -24.79
CA HIS A 35 -0.47 1.90 -24.93
C HIS A 35 0.21 1.07 -23.84
N TYR A 36 1.32 0.44 -24.19
CA TYR A 36 2.06 -0.49 -23.35
C TYR A 36 2.40 0.09 -21.97
N ASN A 37 2.76 1.38 -21.89
CA ASN A 37 3.13 2.05 -20.63
C ASN A 37 1.98 2.07 -19.62
N ILE A 38 0.81 2.52 -20.05
CA ILE A 38 -0.39 2.59 -19.19
C ILE A 38 -0.78 1.19 -18.73
N ARG A 39 -0.66 0.19 -19.59
CA ARG A 39 -0.93 -1.20 -19.23
C ARG A 39 -0.01 -1.66 -18.11
N VAL A 40 1.29 -1.41 -18.21
CA VAL A 40 2.27 -1.80 -17.19
C VAL A 40 2.02 -1.06 -15.87
N LEU A 41 1.76 0.25 -15.91
CA LEU A 41 1.43 1.05 -14.73
C LEU A 41 0.13 0.56 -14.05
N PHE A 42 -0.90 0.27 -14.84
CA PHE A 42 -2.15 -0.28 -14.34
C PHE A 42 -1.97 -1.66 -13.70
N MET A 43 -1.17 -2.54 -14.30
CA MET A 43 -0.85 -3.84 -13.71
C MET A 43 -0.07 -3.70 -12.40
N SER A 44 0.86 -2.74 -12.33
CA SER A 44 1.61 -2.42 -11.10
C SER A 44 0.68 -1.92 -9.99
N LEU A 45 -0.27 -1.03 -10.33
CA LEU A 45 -1.29 -0.55 -9.40
C LEU A 45 -2.14 -1.70 -8.86
N CYS A 46 -2.67 -2.57 -9.74
CA CYS A 46 -3.46 -3.72 -9.31
C CYS A 46 -2.68 -4.64 -8.37
N PHE A 47 -1.38 -4.85 -8.63
CA PHE A 47 -0.52 -5.66 -7.77
C PHE A 47 -0.31 -5.01 -6.39
N ALA A 48 -0.02 -3.71 -6.36
CA ALA A 48 0.13 -2.96 -5.10
C ALA A 48 -1.16 -2.94 -4.28
N SER A 49 -2.32 -2.77 -4.93
CA SER A 49 -3.63 -2.83 -4.28
C SER A 49 -3.97 -4.23 -3.74
N LEU A 50 -3.59 -5.30 -4.46
CA LEU A 50 -3.74 -6.67 -3.94
C LEU A 50 -2.87 -6.90 -2.71
N LEU A 51 -1.62 -6.43 -2.73
CA LEU A 51 -0.72 -6.52 -1.58
C LEU A 51 -1.32 -5.76 -0.38
N HIS A 52 -1.76 -4.52 -0.58
CA HIS A 52 -2.42 -3.72 0.45
C HIS A 52 -3.64 -4.43 1.07
N ALA A 53 -4.58 -4.90 0.22
CA ALA A 53 -5.80 -5.57 0.69
C ALA A 53 -5.49 -6.88 1.45
N SER A 54 -4.48 -7.64 1.01
CA SER A 54 -4.05 -8.86 1.71
C SER A 54 -3.48 -8.57 3.09
N LEU A 55 -2.62 -7.55 3.22
CA LEU A 55 -2.01 -7.15 4.49
C LEU A 55 -3.06 -6.60 5.45
N MET A 56 -4.00 -5.79 4.97
CA MET A 56 -5.11 -5.30 5.78
C MET A 56 -6.01 -6.42 6.28
N THR A 57 -6.32 -7.41 5.45
CA THR A 57 -7.12 -8.57 5.86
C THR A 57 -6.44 -9.32 7.01
N VAL A 58 -5.13 -9.54 6.94
CA VAL A 58 -4.36 -10.22 8.01
C VAL A 58 -4.36 -9.38 9.29
N PHE A 59 -4.13 -8.07 9.18
CA PHE A 59 -4.09 -7.16 10.32
C PHE A 59 -5.45 -7.08 11.03
N ASP A 60 -6.53 -6.89 10.28
CA ASP A 60 -7.89 -6.81 10.83
C ASP A 60 -8.34 -8.14 11.43
N THR A 61 -8.00 -9.26 10.81
CA THR A 61 -8.30 -10.59 11.38
C THR A 61 -7.58 -10.79 12.70
N TYR A 62 -6.30 -10.41 12.78
CA TYR A 62 -5.53 -10.50 14.01
C TYR A 62 -6.12 -9.62 15.13
N GLN A 63 -6.45 -8.37 14.81
CA GLN A 63 -7.07 -7.46 15.75
C GLN A 63 -8.48 -7.92 16.17
N LEU A 64 -9.23 -8.54 15.26
CA LEU A 64 -10.54 -9.10 15.57
C LEU A 64 -10.42 -10.26 16.57
N ILE A 65 -9.48 -11.19 16.35
CA ILE A 65 -9.20 -12.30 17.29
C ILE A 65 -8.80 -11.73 18.65
N LEU A 66 -7.87 -10.78 18.68
CA LEU A 66 -7.45 -10.11 19.91
C LEU A 66 -8.63 -9.44 20.63
N SER A 67 -9.55 -8.82 19.88
CA SER A 67 -10.77 -8.22 20.42
C SER A 67 -11.68 -9.23 21.12
N PHE A 68 -11.65 -10.51 20.74
CA PHE A 68 -12.43 -11.57 21.38
C PHE A 68 -11.72 -12.25 22.56
N THR A 69 -10.38 -12.29 22.54
CA THR A 69 -9.58 -13.05 23.51
C THR A 69 -9.08 -12.19 24.68
N TYR A 70 -9.09 -10.85 24.59
CA TYR A 70 -8.58 -10.01 25.68
C TYR A 70 -9.41 -10.13 26.96
N THR A 71 -8.75 -10.40 28.09
CA THR A 71 -9.32 -10.41 29.43
C THR A 71 -8.80 -9.25 30.29
N SER A 72 -7.61 -8.72 29.98
CA SER A 72 -7.00 -7.54 30.62
C SER A 72 -6.59 -6.49 29.56
N PRO A 73 -6.68 -5.18 29.86
CA PRO A 73 -6.43 -4.11 28.89
C PRO A 73 -4.96 -3.98 28.46
N CYS A 74 -4.02 -4.55 29.22
CA CYS A 74 -2.58 -4.47 28.93
C CYS A 74 -2.10 -5.52 27.90
N ASP A 75 -2.92 -6.51 27.56
CA ASP A 75 -2.58 -7.55 26.58
C ASP A 75 -2.87 -7.13 25.12
N VAL A 76 -3.40 -5.92 24.92
CA VAL A 76 -3.72 -5.38 23.58
C VAL A 76 -2.47 -4.78 22.90
N ILE A 77 -1.28 -4.94 23.50
CA ILE A 77 -0.03 -4.46 22.92
C ILE A 77 0.43 -5.42 21.82
N LEU A 78 0.32 -4.96 20.57
CA LEU A 78 0.73 -5.71 19.40
C LEU A 78 2.24 -6.02 19.46
N PRO A 79 2.67 -7.28 19.27
CA PRO A 79 4.09 -7.62 19.32
C PRO A 79 4.87 -6.84 18.26
N ARG A 80 6.00 -6.24 18.67
CA ARG A 80 6.82 -5.36 17.82
C ARG A 80 7.21 -5.99 16.49
N LEU A 81 7.52 -7.28 16.46
CA LEU A 81 7.84 -8.02 15.24
C LEU A 81 6.64 -8.12 14.29
N PHE A 82 5.44 -8.39 14.81
CA PHE A 82 4.23 -8.45 14.00
C PHE A 82 3.89 -7.08 13.41
N TYR A 83 3.99 -6.03 14.23
CA TYR A 83 3.82 -4.66 13.77
C TYR A 83 4.84 -4.33 12.68
N ALA A 84 6.13 -4.61 12.89
CA ALA A 84 7.16 -4.33 11.89
C ALA A 84 6.93 -5.10 10.57
N CYS A 85 6.60 -6.38 10.65
CA CYS A 85 6.43 -7.23 9.46
C CYS A 85 5.15 -6.94 8.67
N ILE A 86 4.09 -6.43 9.30
CA ILE A 86 2.80 -6.18 8.62
C ILE A 86 2.62 -4.70 8.30
N HIS A 87 2.91 -3.82 9.26
CA HIS A 87 2.70 -2.38 9.11
C HIS A 87 3.69 -1.73 8.14
N LEU A 88 4.97 -2.13 8.13
CA LEU A 88 5.93 -1.56 7.17
C LEU A 88 5.54 -1.89 5.73
N PRO A 89 5.27 -3.17 5.36
CA PRO A 89 4.82 -3.49 4.01
C PRO A 89 3.47 -2.87 3.65
N HIS A 90 2.59 -2.66 4.63
CA HIS A 90 1.31 -1.98 4.42
C HIS A 90 1.52 -0.52 3.99
N VAL A 91 2.31 0.25 4.74
CA VAL A 91 2.65 1.64 4.41
C VAL A 91 3.38 1.73 3.07
N PHE A 92 4.30 0.80 2.82
CA PHE A 92 4.98 0.69 1.53
C PHE A 92 4.00 0.48 0.38
N SER A 93 2.98 -0.37 0.57
CA SER A 93 1.95 -0.62 -0.46
C SER A 93 1.12 0.63 -0.75
N ILE A 94 0.79 1.43 0.26
CA ILE A 94 0.08 2.71 0.08
C ILE A 94 0.93 3.68 -0.73
N LEU A 95 2.20 3.87 -0.35
CA LEU A 95 3.12 4.75 -1.08
C LEU A 95 3.29 4.30 -2.53
N TRP A 96 3.36 2.99 -2.76
CA TRP A 96 3.39 2.43 -4.11
C TRP A 96 2.14 2.82 -4.90
N ILE A 97 0.95 2.62 -4.33
CA ILE A 97 -0.34 2.96 -4.96
C ILE A 97 -0.36 4.44 -5.36
N GLU A 98 -0.04 5.35 -4.44
CA GLU A 98 -0.01 6.79 -4.69
C GLU A 98 1.00 7.15 -5.78
N SER A 99 2.21 6.58 -5.72
CA SER A 99 3.25 6.84 -6.73
C SER A 99 2.85 6.34 -8.12
N ALA A 100 2.18 5.19 -8.21
CA ALA A 100 1.68 4.63 -9.46
C ALA A 100 0.56 5.49 -10.04
N GLN A 101 -0.35 5.99 -9.20
CA GLN A 101 -1.41 6.92 -9.62
C GLN A 101 -0.84 8.24 -10.12
N LEU A 102 0.11 8.85 -9.39
CA LEU A 102 0.78 10.08 -9.82
C LEU A 102 1.46 9.88 -11.19
N THR A 103 2.15 8.75 -11.35
CA THR A 103 2.83 8.40 -12.60
C THR A 103 1.86 8.23 -13.76
N MET A 104 0.69 7.62 -13.55
CA MET A 104 -0.36 7.53 -14.58
C MET A 104 -0.90 8.91 -14.97
N VAL A 105 -1.09 9.82 -14.01
CA VAL A 105 -1.53 11.19 -14.30
C VAL A 105 -0.47 11.95 -15.10
N LEU A 106 0.80 11.86 -14.70
CA LEU A 106 1.90 12.48 -15.44
C LEU A 106 2.03 11.94 -16.86
N GLU A 107 1.88 10.62 -17.04
CA GLU A 107 1.88 10.00 -18.36
C GLU A 107 0.77 10.58 -19.26
N ARG A 108 -0.44 10.77 -18.70
CA ARG A 108 -1.56 11.37 -19.43
C ARG A 108 -1.31 12.84 -19.76
N ILE A 109 -0.72 13.61 -18.85
CA ILE A 109 -0.34 15.00 -19.09
C ILE A 109 0.66 15.06 -20.26
N ILE A 110 1.72 14.25 -20.22
CA ILE A 110 2.73 14.21 -21.29
C ILE A 110 2.09 13.80 -22.63
N ALA A 111 1.19 12.82 -22.64
CA ALA A 111 0.50 12.40 -23.85
C ALA A 111 -0.36 13.53 -24.46
N ILE A 112 -1.00 14.37 -23.63
CA ILE A 112 -1.82 15.50 -24.09
C ILE A 112 -0.94 16.64 -24.62
N PHE A 113 0.15 16.99 -23.92
CA PHE A 113 0.99 18.14 -24.30
C PHE A 113 2.03 17.81 -25.38
N CYS A 114 2.50 16.57 -25.47
CA CYS A 114 3.61 16.16 -26.34
C CYS A 114 3.22 15.10 -27.39
N VAL A 115 2.03 15.24 -27.99
CA VAL A 115 1.47 14.29 -28.98
C VAL A 115 2.48 13.84 -30.06
N LYS A 116 3.26 14.78 -30.63
CA LYS A 116 4.21 14.49 -31.74
C LYS A 116 5.46 13.68 -31.35
N GLN A 117 5.93 13.77 -30.12
CA GLN A 117 7.14 13.05 -29.65
C GLN A 117 6.81 11.79 -28.84
N TYR A 118 5.56 11.67 -28.40
CA TYR A 118 5.10 10.60 -27.53
C TYR A 118 5.15 9.22 -28.21
N GLU A 119 4.80 9.11 -29.50
CA GLU A 119 4.83 7.84 -30.26
C GLU A 119 6.24 7.25 -30.41
N THR A 120 7.29 8.08 -30.44
CA THR A 120 8.67 7.62 -30.63
C THR A 120 9.33 7.18 -29.32
N CYS A 121 8.90 7.73 -28.17
CA CYS A 121 9.55 7.54 -26.87
C CYS A 121 8.87 6.45 -25.99
N THR A 122 7.74 5.91 -26.43
CA THR A 122 6.81 5.15 -25.58
C THR A 122 7.49 3.98 -24.84
N LYS A 123 8.33 3.15 -25.48
CA LYS A 123 8.89 1.95 -24.83
C LYS A 123 9.94 2.24 -23.73
N LYS A 124 10.67 3.35 -23.79
CA LYS A 124 11.69 3.69 -22.76
C LYS A 124 11.08 4.32 -21.52
N LEU A 125 10.01 5.09 -21.69
CA LEU A 125 9.39 5.87 -20.61
C LEU A 125 8.71 4.96 -19.55
N GLY A 126 8.03 3.89 -19.98
CA GLY A 126 7.35 2.97 -19.07
C GLY A 126 8.29 2.25 -18.10
N ASN A 127 9.44 1.75 -18.59
CA ASN A 127 10.43 1.10 -17.74
C ASN A 127 11.15 2.10 -16.82
N SER A 128 11.44 3.32 -17.31
CA SER A 128 12.09 4.36 -16.50
C SER A 128 11.20 4.85 -15.36
N LEU A 129 9.89 4.96 -15.59
CA LEU A 129 8.93 5.40 -14.57
C LEU A 129 8.66 4.34 -13.51
N LEU A 130 8.70 3.05 -13.88
CA LEU A 130 8.64 1.94 -12.93
C LEU A 130 9.87 1.93 -12.00
N PHE A 131 11.05 2.20 -12.57
CA PHE A 131 12.27 2.41 -11.81
C PHE A 131 12.13 3.60 -10.85
N LEU A 132 11.61 4.73 -11.34
CA LEU A 132 11.36 5.91 -10.51
C LEU A 132 10.36 5.63 -9.38
N SER A 133 9.27 4.88 -9.63
CA SER A 133 8.33 4.49 -8.57
C SER A 133 8.94 3.56 -7.52
N GLY A 134 9.87 2.69 -7.91
CA GLY A 134 10.60 1.84 -6.97
C GLY A 134 11.63 2.60 -6.14
N GLU A 135 12.19 3.68 -6.70
CA GLU A 135 13.32 4.43 -6.16
C GLU A 135 12.89 5.71 -5.40
N LEU A 136 11.69 6.24 -5.68
CA LEU A 136 11.06 7.32 -4.91
C LEU A 136 10.60 6.86 -3.51
N VAL A 137 10.23 5.58 -3.38
CA VAL A 137 9.78 5.01 -2.11
C VAL A 137 10.90 4.99 -1.05
N PRO A 138 12.16 4.61 -1.34
CA PRO A 138 13.24 4.75 -0.37
C PRO A 138 13.64 6.21 -0.10
N THR A 139 13.43 7.15 -1.04
CA THR A 139 13.75 8.58 -0.81
C THR A 139 12.75 9.26 0.11
N LEU A 140 11.45 8.97 0.00
CA LEU A 140 10.43 9.46 0.96
C LEU A 140 10.60 8.86 2.36
N LYS A 141 11.18 7.66 2.47
CA LYS A 141 11.60 7.09 3.76
C LYS A 141 12.85 7.79 4.34
N GLY A 142 13.64 8.47 3.50
CA GLY A 142 14.76 9.31 3.91
C GLY A 142 14.30 10.51 4.74
N ASP A 143 13.26 11.23 4.29
CA ASP A 143 12.70 12.37 5.02
C ASP A 143 11.93 11.98 6.29
N SER A 144 11.34 10.78 6.33
CA SER A 144 10.62 10.32 7.53
C SER A 144 11.56 9.91 8.69
N LYS A 145 12.87 9.81 8.48
CA LYS A 145 13.86 9.58 9.55
C LYS A 145 14.14 10.82 10.40
N GLU A 146 13.82 12.03 9.93
CA GLU A 146 13.89 13.24 10.78
C GLU A 146 12.76 13.33 11.80
N LEU A 147 11.70 12.52 11.67
CA LEU A 147 10.58 12.46 12.62
C LEU A 147 10.70 11.32 13.64
N LEU A 148 11.86 10.67 13.73
CA LEU A 148 12.16 9.59 14.67
C LEU A 148 12.94 9.96 15.96
N PRO A 149 13.32 11.22 16.29
CA PRO A 149 13.92 11.52 17.60
C PRO A 149 12.88 11.79 18.70
N TYR A 150 11.57 11.80 18.40
CA TYR A 150 10.53 12.10 19.41
C TYR A 150 9.96 10.87 20.14
N ILE A 151 10.43 9.65 19.85
CA ILE A 151 10.03 8.41 20.56
C ILE A 151 11.22 7.83 21.37
N GLU A 152 12.18 8.66 21.74
CA GLU A 152 13.04 8.41 22.90
C GLU A 152 12.82 9.57 23.86
N ILE A 153 11.97 9.38 24.87
CA ILE A 153 12.05 9.89 26.25
C ILE A 153 10.72 9.51 26.90
N SER A 154 10.69 8.35 27.54
CA SER A 154 10.04 8.27 28.84
C SER A 154 10.75 7.19 29.65
N PRO A 155 11.58 7.57 30.65
CA PRO A 155 12.28 6.62 31.47
C PRO A 155 11.27 5.83 32.30
N VAL A 156 11.39 4.52 32.24
CA VAL A 156 10.81 3.58 33.20
C VAL A 156 11.15 4.06 34.62
N PRO A 157 10.18 4.42 35.48
CA PRO A 157 10.48 4.56 36.90
C PRO A 157 10.67 3.17 37.50
N LYS A 158 11.94 2.77 37.65
CA LYS A 158 12.33 1.72 38.59
C LYS A 158 12.16 2.26 40.03
N LYS A 159 11.35 1.54 40.81
CA LYS A 159 11.26 1.50 42.29
C LYS A 159 10.76 2.76 43.02
N LEU A 160 9.75 2.61 43.88
CA LEU A 160 9.91 2.62 45.35
C LEU A 160 8.59 2.26 46.08
N LEU A 161 8.74 1.43 47.12
CA LEU A 161 7.79 0.95 48.15
C LEU A 161 6.62 0.04 47.74
#